data_AF-R5ERR8-F1
#
_entry.id   AF-R5ERR8-F1
#
_cell.length_a   1.000
_cell.length_b   1.000
_cell.length_c   1.000
_cell.angle_alpha   90.00
_cell.angle_beta   90.00
_cell.angle_gamma   90.00
#
_symmetry.space_group_name_H-M   'P 1'
#
loop_
_entity.id
_entity.type
_entity.pdbx_description
1 polymer ?
#
loop_
_entity_poly.entity_id
_entity_poly.type
_entity_poly.pdbx_seq_one_letter_code
_entity_poly.pdbx_strand_id
1 'polypeptide(L)' 'MLKKPASLILLLYLTLGCFRGYLALFDKGASEPKQIFPCQVSSLPDADREALEKGIPVRSEDELNQFLEDFLS' A
#
# COMPACT_ATOMS: atom_id res chain seq x y z
N MET A 1 26.19 3.26 8.91
CA MET A 1 26.14 3.46 7.44
C MET A 1 24.79 4.07 7.10
N LEU A 2 24.82 5.27 6.52
CA LEU A 2 23.71 6.18 6.35
C LEU A 2 22.89 5.83 5.10
N LYS A 3 21.62 5.42 5.23
CA LYS A 3 20.58 5.45 4.16
C LYS A 3 19.19 5.38 4.83
N LYS A 4 18.27 6.34 4.83
CA LYS A 4 18.13 7.71 4.30
C LYS A 4 17.01 8.36 5.16
N PRO A 5 17.06 9.65 5.53
CA PRO A 5 15.92 10.34 6.15
C PRO A 5 14.80 10.67 5.13
N ALA A 6 14.69 9.87 4.07
CA ALA A 6 13.74 10.05 2.97
C ALA A 6 12.47 9.20 3.14
N SER A 7 12.46 8.21 4.05
CA SER A 7 11.29 7.34 4.26
C SER A 7 10.08 8.11 4.78
N LEU A 8 10.26 8.99 5.77
CA LEU A 8 9.14 9.67 6.44
C LEU A 8 8.36 10.64 5.52
N ILE A 9 9.03 11.33 4.60
CA ILE A 9 8.36 12.27 3.68
C ILE A 9 7.69 11.53 2.53
N LEU A 10 8.22 10.37 2.12
CA LEU A 10 7.71 9.61 0.99
C LEU A 10 6.42 8.87 1.36
N LEU A 11 6.29 8.43 2.62
CA LEU A 11 5.11 7.72 3.13
C LEU A 11 3.82 8.55 3.09
N LEU A 12 3.90 9.87 3.29
CA LEU A 12 2.76 10.80 3.20
C LEU A 12 2.11 10.85 1.81
N TYR A 13 2.78 10.28 0.81
CA TYR A 13 2.36 10.27 -0.57
C TYR A 13 2.12 8.85 -1.08
N LEU A 14 2.00 7.85 -0.21
CA LEU A 14 1.74 6.48 -0.64
C LEU A 14 0.24 6.19 -0.69
N THR A 15 -0.13 5.30 -1.59
CA THR A 15 -1.50 4.82 -1.72
C THR A 15 -1.46 3.32 -1.92
N LEU A 16 -2.11 2.57 -1.03
CA LEU A 16 -2.34 1.15 -1.22
C LEU A 16 -3.48 0.96 -2.20
N GLY A 17 -3.31 0.05 -3.14
CA GLY A 17 -4.34 -0.30 -4.10
C GLY A 17 -4.14 -1.70 -4.66
N CYS A 18 -4.92 -2.01 -5.69
CA CYS A 18 -4.83 -3.27 -6.40
C CYS A 18 -4.06 -3.09 -7.71
N PHE A 19 -3.04 -3.92 -7.95
CA PHE A 19 -2.37 -4.02 -9.24
C PHE A 19 -2.36 -5.47 -9.72
N ARG A 20 -2.98 -5.72 -10.89
CA ARG A 20 -3.07 -7.07 -11.49
C ARG A 20 -3.63 -8.15 -10.54
N GLY A 21 -4.54 -7.76 -9.64
CA GLY A 21 -5.13 -8.67 -8.64
C GLY A 21 -4.30 -8.86 -7.38
N TYR A 22 -3.16 -8.17 -7.25
CA TYR A 22 -2.29 -8.21 -6.07
C TYR A 22 -2.30 -6.88 -5.34
N LEU A 23 -2.08 -6.93 -4.03
CA LEU A 23 -1.89 -5.75 -3.21
C LEU A 23 -0.63 -5.02 -3.67
N ALA A 24 -0.76 -3.73 -3.92
CA ALA A 24 0.33 -2.91 -4.41
C ALA A 24 0.34 -1.53 -3.77
N LEU A 25 1.53 -0.97 -3.63
CA LEU A 25 1.79 0.34 -3.06
C LEU A 25 2.20 1.27 -4.18
N PHE A 26 1.50 2.38 -4.32
CA PHE A 26 1.73 3.40 -5.33
C PHE A 26 2.27 4.66 -4.69
N ASP A 27 3.18 5.36 -5.37
CA ASP A 27 3.50 6.75 -5.05
C ASP A 27 2.44 7.68 -5.63
N LYS A 28 2.21 8.82 -4.97
CA LYS A 28 1.19 9.80 -5.39
C LYS A 28 1.49 10.29 -6.80
N GLY A 29 0.56 9.99 -7.71
CA GLY A 29 0.65 10.36 -9.12
C GLY A 29 1.51 9.41 -9.97
N ALA A 30 2.02 8.31 -9.41
CA ALA A 30 2.67 7.26 -10.18
C ALA A 30 1.65 6.29 -10.77
N SER A 31 1.79 5.98 -12.06
CA SER A 31 1.00 4.96 -12.74
C SER A 31 1.50 3.54 -12.45
N GLU A 32 2.74 3.41 -12.00
CA GLU A 32 3.37 2.13 -11.68
C GLU A 32 3.46 1.94 -10.16
N PRO A 33 3.19 0.73 -9.65
CA PRO A 33 3.34 0.45 -8.24
C PRO A 33 4.82 0.48 -7.86
N LYS A 34 5.11 1.17 -6.77
CA LYS A 34 6.42 1.18 -6.12
C LYS A 34 6.78 -0.21 -5.59
N GLN A 35 5.79 -0.92 -5.06
CA GLN A 35 5.96 -2.25 -4.48
C GLN A 35 4.70 -3.08 -4.69
N ILE A 36 4.88 -4.35 -5.02
CA ILE A 36 3.78 -5.32 -5.13
C ILE A 36 4.02 -6.38 -4.06
N PHE A 37 3.00 -6.67 -3.29
CA PHE A 37 3.03 -7.69 -2.26
C PHE A 37 2.48 -9.01 -2.80
N PRO A 38 2.97 -10.16 -2.32
CA PRO A 38 2.46 -11.48 -2.71
C PRO A 38 1.12 -11.80 -2.04
N CYS A 39 0.24 -10.81 -1.88
CA CYS A 39 -1.10 -10.96 -1.35
C CYS A 39 -2.12 -10.68 -2.45
N GLN A 40 -3.07 -11.59 -2.62
CA GLN A 40 -4.11 -11.48 -3.63
C GLN A 40 -5.29 -10.70 -3.07
N VAL A 41 -5.69 -9.63 -3.75
CA VAL A 41 -6.84 -8.80 -3.32
C VAL A 41 -8.14 -9.61 -3.33
N SER A 42 -8.23 -10.63 -4.19
CA SER A 42 -9.36 -11.56 -4.21
C SER A 42 -9.53 -12.39 -2.93
N SER A 43 -8.45 -12.58 -2.17
CA SER A 43 -8.50 -13.28 -0.87
C SER A 43 -8.93 -12.37 0.28
N LEU A 44 -8.94 -11.05 0.06
CA LEU A 44 -9.36 -10.08 1.05
C LEU A 44 -10.90 -9.94 1.08
N PRO A 45 -11.46 -9.53 2.23
CA PRO A 45 -12.88 -9.19 2.38
C PRO A 45 -13.34 -8.14 1.37
N ASP A 46 -14.62 -8.18 0.97
CA ASP A 46 -15.20 -7.23 0.00
C ASP A 46 -14.97 -5.76 0.38
N ALA A 47 -15.01 -5.43 1.67
CA ALA A 47 -14.75 -4.09 2.17
C ALA A 47 -13.32 -3.60 1.85
N ASP A 48 -12.33 -4.47 2.04
CA ASP A 48 -10.92 -4.16 1.78
C ASP A 48 -10.63 -4.08 0.29
N ARG A 49 -11.26 -4.94 -0.52
CA ARG A 49 -11.16 -4.85 -1.98
C ARG A 49 -11.68 -3.50 -2.48
N GLU A 50 -12.84 -3.07 -2.00
CA GLU A 50 -13.41 -1.78 -2.38
C GLU A 50 -12.50 -0.61 -1.96
N ALA A 51 -11.91 -0.70 -0.76
CA ALA A 51 -10.95 0.29 -0.28
C ALA A 51 -9.69 0.36 -1.16
N LEU A 52 -9.14 -0.80 -1.56
CA LEU A 52 -7.99 -0.89 -2.45
C LEU A 52 -8.32 -0.45 -3.89
N GLU A 53 -9.54 -0.68 -4.38
CA GLU A 53 -10.00 -0.17 -5.67
C GLU A 53 -10.15 1.36 -5.65
N LYS A 54 -10.60 1.94 -4.54
CA LYS A 54 -10.65 3.40 -4.34
C LYS A 54 -9.27 4.01 -4.11
N GLY A 55 -8.30 3.20 -3.67
CA GLY A 55 -6.98 3.64 -3.25
C GLY A 55 -7.00 4.14 -1.82
N ILE A 56 -6.25 3.47 -0.95
CA ILE A 56 -6.14 3.80 0.48
C ILE A 56 -4.90 4.69 0.67
N PRO A 57 -5.07 5.99 0.93
CA PRO A 57 -3.93 6.86 1.18
C PRO A 57 -3.29 6.49 2.51
N VAL A 58 -2.00 6.19 2.47
CA VAL A 58 -1.19 5.89 3.65
C VAL A 58 -0.60 7.19 4.16
N ARG A 59 -0.77 7.47 5.45
CA ARG A 59 -0.27 8.71 6.06
C ARG A 59 1.02 8.55 6.85
N SER A 60 1.29 7.34 7.34
CA SER A 60 2.42 7.02 8.21
C SER A 60 2.91 5.60 8.00
N GLU A 61 4.13 5.31 8.48
CA GLU A 61 4.69 3.95 8.43
C GLU A 61 3.88 2.98 9.30
N ASP A 62 3.45 3.41 10.49
CA ASP A 62 2.57 2.62 11.36
C ASP A 62 1.25 2.26 10.69
N GLU A 63 0.66 3.20 9.96
CA GLU A 63 -0.61 2.99 9.23
C GLU A 63 -0.40 1.98 8.10
N LEU A 64 0.71 2.11 7.36
CA LEU A 64 1.11 1.12 6.35
C LEU A 64 1.29 -0.26 6.97
N ASN A 65 2.03 -0.36 8.07
CA ASN A 65 2.29 -1.62 8.74
C ASN A 65 0.99 -2.23 9.26
N GLN A 66 0.08 -1.45 9.85
CA GLN A 66 -1.22 -1.95 10.27
C GLN A 66 -2.02 -2.51 9.09
N PHE A 67 -2.10 -1.79 7.96
CA PHE A 67 -2.77 -2.31 6.77
C PHE A 67 -2.12 -3.59 6.25
N LEU A 68 -0.79 -3.63 6.20
CA LEU A 68 -0.07 -4.82 5.76
C LEU A 68 -0.28 -5.99 6.71
N GLU A 69 -0.26 -5.78 8.02
CA GLU A 69 -0.57 -6.83 9.01
C GLU A 69 -2.00 -7.33 8.84
N ASP A 70 -2.98 -6.45 8.64
CA ASP A 70 -4.38 -6.83 8.47
C ASP A 70 -4.61 -7.60 7.15
N PHE A 71 -3.93 -7.21 6.07
CA PHE A 71 -4.05 -7.86 4.76
C PHE A 71 -3.19 -9.13 4.60
N LEU A 72 -2.14 -9.29 5.39
CA LEU A 72 -1.20 -10.43 5.31
C LEU A 72 -1.41 -11.46 6.42
N SER A 73 -2.30 -11.22 7.38
CA SER A 73 -2.67 -12.17 8.43
C SER A 73 -3.56 -13.30 7.90
#